data_AF-A0A7S3BUL3-F1
#
_entry.id   AF-A0A7S3BUL3-F1
#
_cell.length_a   1.000
_cell.length_b   1.000
_cell.length_c   1.000
_cell.angle_alpha   90.00
_cell.angle_beta   90.00
_cell.angle_gamma   90.00
#
_symmetry.space_group_name_H-M   'P 1'
#
loop_
_entity.id
_entity.type
_entity.pdbx_description
1 polymer ?
#
loop_
_entity_poly.entity_id
_entity_poly.type
_entity_poly.pdbx_seq_one_letter_code
_entity_poly.pdbx_strand_id
1 'polypeptide(L)'
;REGQEAVSKACGAAVGSYKAIQSKAEQARNEGLLPFSAVKDLPDLDNDPFDPELGIIIDLLTPRLKGLEKAEEPITFVTYQMYTIVRDLLDNCIRETPDVWSWATEIAIVGGIMINRKTGGDFFQPLSFELRSQSLELRNAPPTDVYTEAFGAKPNLRPILGSDDVVRRVLERTPKSGESKAASPR
;
A
#
# COMPACT_ATOMS: atom_id res chain seq x y z
N ARG A 1 -9.69 8.60 21.44
CA ARG A 1 -10.70 9.22 20.55
C ARG A 1 -11.63 10.08 21.40
N GLU A 2 -12.50 10.90 20.82
CA GLU A 2 -13.53 11.58 21.62
C GLU A 2 -14.35 10.53 22.40
N GLY A 3 -14.64 10.80 23.67
CA GLY A 3 -15.35 9.86 24.55
C GLY A 3 -14.58 8.61 24.98
N GLN A 4 -13.26 8.51 24.72
CA GLN A 4 -12.42 7.40 25.17
C GLN A 4 -11.24 7.90 26.01
N GLU A 5 -11.06 7.34 27.21
CA GLU A 5 -9.92 7.66 28.09
C GLU A 5 -8.61 7.04 27.59
N ALA A 6 -8.67 5.83 27.01
CA ALA A 6 -7.51 5.12 26.53
C ALA A 6 -7.12 5.51 25.09
N VAL A 7 -5.82 5.38 24.78
CA VAL A 7 -5.29 5.54 23.42
C VAL A 7 -5.69 4.34 22.57
N SER A 8 -6.56 4.56 21.59
CA SER A 8 -6.92 3.57 20.57
C SER A 8 -5.89 3.53 19.43
N LYS A 9 -5.73 2.38 18.77
CA LYS A 9 -4.93 2.26 17.55
C LYS A 9 -5.60 2.95 16.34
N ALA A 10 -4.79 3.45 15.41
CA ALA A 10 -5.22 3.99 14.13
C ALA A 10 -4.14 3.72 13.06
N CYS A 11 -4.44 3.09 11.92
CA CYS A 11 -5.68 2.40 11.56
C CYS A 11 -5.82 1.07 12.32
N GLY A 12 -6.96 0.82 12.97
CA GLY A 12 -7.19 -0.37 13.80
C GLY A 12 -7.02 -1.68 13.03
N ALA A 13 -7.52 -1.76 11.80
CA ALA A 13 -7.41 -2.94 10.94
C ALA A 13 -5.96 -3.23 10.56
N ALA A 14 -5.22 -2.22 10.05
CA ALA A 14 -3.82 -2.39 9.67
C ALA A 14 -2.93 -2.85 10.85
N VAL A 15 -3.10 -2.23 12.03
CA VAL A 15 -2.36 -2.63 13.24
C VAL A 15 -2.81 -4.00 13.74
N GLY A 16 -4.11 -4.33 13.63
CA GLY A 16 -4.66 -5.64 13.95
C GLY A 16 -4.06 -6.74 13.10
N SER A 17 -4.13 -6.59 11.77
CA SER A 17 -3.54 -7.51 10.80
C SER A 17 -2.05 -7.70 11.02
N TYR A 18 -1.30 -6.61 11.23
CA TYR A 18 0.13 -6.69 11.54
C TYR A 18 0.42 -7.52 12.79
N LYS A 19 -0.33 -7.31 13.88
CA LYS A 19 -0.16 -8.10 15.12
C LYS A 19 -0.53 -9.56 14.93
N ALA A 20 -1.57 -9.87 14.16
CA ALA A 20 -1.95 -11.24 13.84
C ALA A 20 -0.83 -11.96 13.07
N ILE A 21 -0.23 -11.28 12.07
CA ILE A 21 0.92 -11.80 11.31
C ILE A 21 2.10 -12.08 12.25
N GLN A 22 2.44 -11.15 13.13
CA GLN A 22 3.54 -11.34 14.08
C GLN A 22 3.29 -12.51 15.03
N SER A 23 2.09 -12.62 15.60
CA SER A 23 1.74 -13.68 16.54
C SER A 23 1.88 -15.06 15.89
N LYS A 24 1.45 -15.21 14.63
CA LYS A 24 1.59 -16.48 13.91
C LYS A 24 3.03 -16.77 13.53
N ALA A 25 3.82 -15.75 13.17
CA ALA A 25 5.24 -15.93 12.90
C ALA A 25 5.99 -16.38 14.15
N GLU A 26 5.62 -15.87 15.32
CA GLU A 26 6.18 -16.30 16.60
C GLU A 26 5.76 -17.73 16.96
N GLN A 27 4.48 -18.09 16.77
CA GLN A 27 4.00 -19.46 16.98
C GLN A 27 4.75 -20.46 16.10
N ALA A 28 4.85 -20.20 14.79
CA ALA A 28 5.54 -21.07 13.86
C ALA A 28 7.06 -21.18 14.15
N ARG A 29 7.69 -20.13 14.73
CA ARG A 29 9.06 -20.22 15.23
C ARG A 29 9.17 -21.12 16.45
N ASN A 30 8.24 -21.01 17.41
CA ASN A 30 8.21 -21.84 18.61
C ASN A 30 7.95 -23.32 18.28
N GLU A 31 7.24 -23.60 17.20
CA GLU A 31 6.99 -24.94 16.66
C GLU A 31 8.13 -25.46 15.76
N GLY A 32 9.19 -24.66 15.54
CA GLY A 32 10.36 -25.04 14.73
C GLY A 32 10.10 -25.06 13.22
N LEU A 33 9.00 -24.49 12.76
CA LEU A 33 8.53 -24.52 11.37
C LEU A 33 9.10 -23.37 10.51
N LEU A 34 9.68 -22.33 11.10
CA LEU A 34 10.24 -21.18 10.38
C LEU A 34 11.66 -20.80 10.82
N PRO A 35 12.60 -20.56 9.88
CA PRO A 35 13.85 -19.89 10.21
C PRO A 35 13.60 -18.43 10.63
N PHE A 36 14.48 -17.89 11.47
CA PHE A 36 14.36 -16.58 12.15
C PHE A 36 13.98 -15.40 11.22
N SER A 37 14.30 -15.50 9.93
CA SER A 37 14.12 -14.47 8.89
C SER A 37 12.87 -14.60 8.00
N ALA A 38 12.06 -15.65 8.15
CA ALA A 38 10.97 -15.93 7.20
C ALA A 38 9.59 -15.53 7.77
N VAL A 39 9.13 -14.32 7.45
CA VAL A 39 7.68 -13.96 7.54
C VAL A 39 6.92 -14.52 6.31
N LYS A 40 7.63 -15.16 5.38
CA LYS A 40 7.15 -15.50 4.04
C LYS A 40 6.29 -16.77 3.98
N ASP A 41 6.39 -17.65 4.97
CA ASP A 41 5.78 -18.99 4.93
C ASP A 41 4.84 -19.20 6.13
N LEU A 42 3.99 -18.21 6.42
CA LEU A 42 2.91 -18.43 7.38
C LEU A 42 1.89 -19.39 6.75
N PRO A 43 1.46 -20.45 7.46
CA PRO A 43 0.36 -21.29 7.00
C PRO A 43 -0.88 -20.41 6.75
N ASP A 44 -1.67 -20.80 5.75
CA ASP A 44 -2.92 -20.12 5.38
C ASP A 44 -3.65 -19.72 6.66
N LEU A 45 -3.92 -18.42 6.76
CA LEU A 45 -4.60 -17.91 7.91
C LEU A 45 -5.98 -18.55 7.86
N ASP A 46 -6.34 -19.31 8.90
CA ASP A 46 -7.74 -19.63 9.14
C ASP A 46 -8.52 -18.33 9.01
N ASN A 47 -9.19 -18.18 7.87
CA ASN A 47 -10.12 -17.10 7.61
C ASN A 47 -11.23 -17.34 8.61
N ASP A 48 -11.19 -16.63 9.74
CA ASP A 48 -12.32 -16.59 10.64
C ASP A 48 -13.53 -16.20 9.77
N PRO A 49 -14.51 -17.08 9.57
CA PRO A 49 -15.64 -16.82 8.69
C PRO A 49 -16.47 -15.61 9.15
N PHE A 50 -16.19 -15.07 10.35
CA PHE A 50 -16.84 -13.92 10.93
C PHE A 50 -16.24 -12.56 10.52
N ASP A 51 -15.01 -12.49 9.99
CA ASP A 51 -14.39 -11.22 9.53
C ASP A 51 -13.53 -11.40 8.25
N PRO A 52 -14.17 -11.56 7.07
CA PRO A 52 -13.47 -11.77 5.80
C PRO A 52 -12.64 -10.55 5.36
N GLU A 53 -13.02 -9.34 5.78
CA GLU A 53 -12.27 -8.12 5.43
C GLU A 53 -10.89 -8.12 6.09
N LEU A 54 -10.83 -8.49 7.36
CA LEU A 54 -9.56 -8.62 8.06
C LEU A 54 -8.66 -9.70 7.44
N GLY A 55 -9.24 -10.85 7.06
CA GLY A 55 -8.53 -11.92 6.36
C GLY A 55 -7.85 -11.43 5.08
N ILE A 56 -8.61 -10.73 4.22
CA ILE A 56 -8.09 -10.14 2.97
C ILE A 56 -6.93 -9.16 3.26
N ILE A 57 -7.06 -8.31 4.28
CA ILE A 57 -5.97 -7.37 4.63
C ILE A 57 -4.73 -8.16 5.04
N ILE A 58 -4.86 -9.22 5.84
CA ILE A 58 -3.71 -10.00 6.26
C ILE A 58 -3.04 -10.69 5.07
N ASP A 59 -3.83 -11.30 4.17
CA ASP A 59 -3.32 -11.97 2.97
C ASP A 59 -2.54 -11.00 2.06
N LEU A 60 -3.08 -9.80 1.85
CA LEU A 60 -2.43 -8.77 1.03
C LEU A 60 -1.22 -8.14 1.72
N LEU A 61 -1.23 -8.01 3.06
CA LEU A 61 -0.18 -7.37 3.83
C LEU A 61 1.03 -8.28 4.07
N THR A 62 0.82 -9.56 4.35
CA THR A 62 1.87 -10.55 4.66
C THR A 62 3.06 -10.51 3.68
N PRO A 63 2.87 -10.62 2.35
CA PRO A 63 3.99 -10.59 1.40
C PRO A 63 4.67 -9.21 1.31
N ARG A 64 4.01 -8.15 1.80
CA ARG A 64 4.53 -6.77 1.80
C ARG A 64 5.30 -6.41 3.07
N LEU A 65 5.32 -7.27 4.09
CA LEU A 65 6.13 -7.07 5.30
C LEU A 65 7.61 -7.41 5.13
N LYS A 66 8.03 -7.91 3.97
CA LYS A 66 9.45 -8.14 3.68
C LYS A 66 10.24 -6.83 3.73
N GLY A 67 11.29 -6.77 4.54
CA GLY A 67 12.12 -5.59 4.72
C GLY A 67 11.72 -4.73 5.91
N LEU A 68 10.66 -5.08 6.63
CA LEU A 68 10.21 -4.41 7.84
C LEU A 68 11.32 -4.33 8.90
N GLU A 69 12.20 -5.33 8.97
CA GLU A 69 13.33 -5.37 9.91
C GLU A 69 14.34 -4.23 9.72
N LYS A 70 14.29 -3.56 8.56
CA LYS A 70 15.14 -2.41 8.24
C LYS A 70 14.45 -1.06 8.47
N ALA A 71 13.14 -1.08 8.74
CA ALA A 71 12.35 0.13 8.93
C ALA A 71 12.63 0.77 10.30
N GLU A 72 12.49 2.09 10.37
CA GLU A 72 12.67 2.85 11.61
C GLU A 72 11.54 2.54 12.61
N GLU A 73 10.29 2.55 12.13
CA GLU A 73 9.12 2.30 12.95
C GLU A 73 8.13 1.36 12.21
N PRO A 74 7.76 0.22 12.81
CA PRO A 74 6.96 -0.79 12.12
C PRO A 74 5.57 -0.35 11.65
N ILE A 75 4.85 0.44 12.46
CA ILE A 75 3.48 0.87 12.10
C ILE A 75 3.49 1.84 10.93
N THR A 76 4.50 2.71 10.87
CA THR A 76 4.74 3.62 9.76
C THR A 76 5.03 2.83 8.49
N PHE A 77 5.90 1.82 8.55
CA PHE A 77 6.15 0.91 7.44
C PHE A 77 4.88 0.21 6.95
N VAL A 78 4.11 -0.37 7.88
CA VAL A 78 2.82 -1.02 7.59
C VAL A 78 1.86 -0.05 6.91
N THR A 79 1.81 1.21 7.36
CA THR A 79 0.94 2.25 6.77
C THR A 79 1.30 2.50 5.31
N TYR A 80 2.59 2.60 4.97
CA TYR A 80 3.02 2.70 3.57
C TYR A 80 2.71 1.45 2.75
N GLN A 81 2.80 0.25 3.33
CA GLN A 81 2.39 -0.97 2.64
C GLN A 81 0.88 -0.99 2.38
N MET A 82 0.06 -0.56 3.35
CA MET A 82 -1.39 -0.43 3.17
C MET A 82 -1.75 0.54 2.06
N TYR A 83 -1.04 1.66 1.93
CA TYR A 83 -1.21 2.57 0.79
C TYR A 83 -0.99 1.83 -0.55
N THR A 84 0.07 1.01 -0.67
CA THR A 84 0.30 0.25 -1.91
C THR A 84 -0.82 -0.76 -2.18
N ILE A 85 -1.36 -1.42 -1.15
CA ILE A 85 -2.49 -2.35 -1.30
C ILE A 85 -3.71 -1.61 -1.83
N VAL A 86 -4.09 -0.50 -1.21
CA VAL A 86 -5.27 0.28 -1.62
C VAL A 86 -5.10 0.83 -3.03
N ARG A 87 -3.91 1.32 -3.38
CA ARG A 87 -3.58 1.75 -4.74
C ARG A 87 -3.77 0.61 -5.76
N ASP A 88 -3.18 -0.55 -5.48
CA ASP A 88 -3.26 -1.71 -6.39
C ASP A 88 -4.72 -2.21 -6.55
N LEU A 89 -5.52 -2.17 -5.47
CA LEU A 89 -6.94 -2.51 -5.51
C LEU A 89 -7.75 -1.50 -6.34
N LEU A 90 -7.53 -0.20 -6.13
CA LEU A 90 -8.18 0.86 -6.91
C LEU A 90 -7.87 0.71 -8.40
N ASP A 91 -6.63 0.36 -8.74
CA ASP A 91 -6.22 0.11 -10.12
C ASP A 91 -6.96 -1.05 -10.76
N ASN A 92 -7.10 -2.15 -10.01
CA ASN A 92 -7.84 -3.30 -10.48
C ASN A 92 -9.31 -2.95 -10.67
N CYS A 93 -9.95 -2.24 -9.74
CA CYS A 93 -11.33 -1.76 -9.89
C CYS A 93 -11.52 -0.93 -11.16
N ILE A 94 -10.69 0.09 -11.39
CA ILE A 94 -10.81 0.94 -12.59
C ILE A 94 -10.63 0.12 -13.88
N ARG A 95 -9.75 -0.88 -13.87
CA ARG A 95 -9.52 -1.76 -15.02
C ARG A 95 -10.68 -2.72 -15.26
N GLU A 96 -11.29 -3.23 -14.19
CA GLU A 96 -12.36 -4.24 -14.23
C GLU A 96 -13.75 -3.64 -14.41
N THR A 97 -13.87 -2.30 -14.33
CA THR A 97 -15.12 -1.53 -14.52
C THR A 97 -15.05 -0.71 -15.82
N PRO A 98 -15.11 -1.34 -17.02
CA PRO A 98 -14.96 -0.63 -18.30
C PRO A 98 -16.09 0.37 -18.56
N ASP A 99 -17.23 0.18 -17.91
CA ASP A 99 -18.40 1.04 -17.95
C ASP A 99 -18.16 2.38 -17.27
N VAL A 100 -17.19 2.53 -16.33
CA VAL A 100 -16.84 3.83 -15.69
C VAL A 100 -16.66 4.97 -16.70
N TRP A 101 -16.15 4.59 -17.87
CA TRP A 101 -15.88 5.45 -18.99
C TRP A 101 -17.13 5.88 -19.77
N SER A 102 -18.31 5.34 -19.47
CA SER A 102 -19.58 5.78 -20.06
C SER A 102 -20.04 7.11 -19.49
N TRP A 103 -19.52 7.50 -18.32
CA TRP A 103 -19.92 8.69 -17.57
C TRP A 103 -18.77 9.64 -17.25
N ALA A 104 -17.52 9.24 -17.55
CA ALA A 104 -16.33 10.04 -17.34
C ALA A 104 -15.43 10.03 -18.58
N THR A 105 -14.92 11.21 -18.94
CA THR A 105 -13.88 11.38 -19.97
C THR A 105 -12.47 11.30 -19.38
N GLU A 106 -12.37 11.56 -18.08
CA GLU A 106 -11.12 11.62 -17.32
C GLU A 106 -11.35 11.22 -15.87
N ILE A 107 -10.36 10.56 -15.27
CA ILE A 107 -10.32 10.21 -13.86
C ILE A 107 -9.01 10.74 -13.29
N ALA A 108 -9.11 11.63 -12.31
CA ALA A 108 -8.00 12.14 -11.54
C ALA A 108 -7.87 11.35 -10.23
N ILE A 109 -6.68 10.82 -9.94
CA ILE A 109 -6.43 10.01 -8.75
C ILE A 109 -5.31 10.65 -7.93
N VAL A 110 -5.66 11.13 -6.74
CA VAL A 110 -4.70 11.56 -5.71
C VAL A 110 -4.61 10.46 -4.67
N GLY A 111 -3.43 9.88 -4.51
CA GLY A 111 -3.15 8.82 -3.54
C GLY A 111 -2.14 9.29 -2.50
N GLY A 112 -2.32 8.89 -1.25
CA GLY A 112 -1.44 9.30 -0.17
C GLY A 112 -1.86 8.74 1.19
N ILE A 113 -1.21 9.25 2.24
CA ILE A 113 -1.47 8.84 3.62
C ILE A 113 -2.15 9.99 4.36
N MET A 114 -3.27 9.67 4.99
CA MET A 114 -3.94 10.57 5.93
C MET A 114 -3.32 10.42 7.32
N ILE A 115 -2.99 11.54 7.95
CA ILE A 115 -2.40 11.59 9.29
C ILE A 115 -3.40 12.28 10.20
N ASN A 116 -4.14 11.47 10.96
CA ASN A 116 -5.16 11.99 11.87
C ASN A 116 -4.54 12.55 13.14
N ARG A 117 -4.93 13.77 13.53
CA ARG A 117 -4.43 14.44 14.73
C ARG A 117 -5.56 14.80 15.67
N LYS A 118 -5.28 14.82 16.97
CA LYS A 118 -6.27 15.21 17.99
C LYS A 118 -6.69 16.69 17.86
N THR A 119 -5.74 17.55 17.50
CA THR A 119 -5.94 19.00 17.41
C THR A 119 -5.21 19.55 16.18
N GLY A 120 -5.69 20.69 15.65
CA GLY A 120 -5.03 21.41 14.56
C GLY A 120 -5.33 20.89 13.15
N GLY A 121 -6.34 20.02 12.98
CA GLY A 121 -6.75 19.44 11.70
C GLY A 121 -5.84 18.30 11.24
N ASP A 122 -6.29 17.53 10.26
CA ASP A 122 -5.54 16.39 9.74
C ASP A 122 -4.57 16.81 8.64
N PHE A 123 -3.51 16.04 8.47
CA PHE A 123 -2.62 16.18 7.33
C PHE A 123 -2.88 15.10 6.29
N PHE A 124 -2.50 15.40 5.06
CA PHE A 124 -2.43 14.43 3.98
C PHE A 124 -1.06 14.52 3.32
N GLN A 125 -0.34 13.40 3.29
CA GLN A 125 0.92 13.29 2.56
C GLN A 125 0.61 12.68 1.18
N PRO A 126 0.60 13.47 0.10
CA PRO A 126 0.41 12.92 -1.24
C PRO A 126 1.63 12.06 -1.62
N LEU A 127 1.38 10.90 -2.23
CA LEU A 127 2.41 9.98 -2.74
C LEU A 127 2.27 9.74 -4.25
N SER A 128 1.08 9.96 -4.81
CA SER A 128 0.80 9.88 -6.24
C SER A 128 -0.27 10.91 -6.65
N PHE A 129 -0.14 11.45 -7.86
CA PHE A 129 -1.22 12.18 -8.51
C PHE A 129 -1.17 11.89 -10.00
N GLU A 130 -2.24 11.31 -10.53
CA GLU A 130 -2.29 10.91 -11.91
C GLU A 130 -3.64 11.19 -12.57
N LEU A 131 -3.60 11.33 -13.89
CA LEU A 131 -4.74 11.49 -14.76
C LEU A 131 -4.86 10.28 -15.69
N ARG A 132 -6.08 9.76 -15.83
CA ARG A 132 -6.43 8.66 -16.74
C ARG A 132 -7.53 9.11 -17.68
N SER A 133 -7.40 8.78 -18.97
CA SER A 133 -8.33 9.25 -20.00
C SER A 133 -9.16 8.13 -20.62
N GLN A 134 -10.38 8.48 -21.01
CA GLN A 134 -11.33 7.67 -21.76
C GLN A 134 -10.89 7.39 -23.20
N SER A 135 -10.00 8.20 -23.79
CA SER A 135 -9.59 8.01 -25.19
C SER A 135 -9.04 6.60 -25.41
N LEU A 136 -9.51 5.88 -26.44
CA LEU A 136 -9.10 4.50 -26.74
C LEU A 136 -7.57 4.35 -26.90
N GLU A 137 -6.92 5.38 -27.45
CA GLU A 137 -5.45 5.43 -27.57
C GLU A 137 -4.77 5.62 -26.21
N LEU A 138 -5.42 6.33 -25.29
CA LEU A 138 -4.89 6.63 -23.95
C LEU A 138 -5.34 5.63 -22.86
N ARG A 139 -6.41 4.85 -23.07
CA ARG A 139 -6.87 3.82 -22.12
C ARG A 139 -5.84 2.72 -21.93
N ASN A 140 -5.08 2.42 -22.98
CA ASN A 140 -3.98 1.47 -22.95
C ASN A 140 -2.63 2.13 -22.66
N ALA A 141 -2.59 3.47 -22.57
CA ALA A 141 -1.39 4.20 -22.20
C ALA A 141 -1.22 4.21 -20.67
N PRO A 142 0.02 4.30 -20.17
CA PRO A 142 0.27 4.55 -18.76
C PRO A 142 -0.44 5.83 -18.27
N PRO A 143 -0.93 5.88 -17.02
CA PRO A 143 -1.48 7.10 -16.44
C PRO A 143 -0.49 8.27 -16.52
N THR A 144 -0.99 9.48 -16.75
CA THR A 144 -0.18 10.70 -16.76
C THR A 144 0.14 11.11 -15.32
N ASP A 145 1.40 11.02 -14.90
CA ASP A 145 1.85 11.47 -13.57
C ASP A 145 1.96 13.01 -13.55
N VAL A 146 1.14 13.66 -12.73
CA VAL A 146 1.10 15.12 -12.53
C VAL A 146 1.53 15.51 -11.11
N TYR A 147 2.15 14.58 -10.36
CA TYR A 147 2.54 14.81 -8.97
C TYR A 147 3.49 15.99 -8.81
N THR A 148 4.54 16.05 -9.63
CA THR A 148 5.60 17.05 -9.45
C THR A 148 5.08 18.46 -9.73
N GLU A 149 4.18 18.60 -10.70
CA GLU A 149 3.52 19.87 -11.00
C GLU A 149 2.63 20.34 -9.85
N ALA A 150 1.85 19.43 -9.28
CA ALA A 150 0.88 19.77 -8.23
C ALA A 150 1.50 19.93 -6.83
N PHE A 151 2.48 19.09 -6.49
CA PHE A 151 2.98 18.93 -5.11
C PHE A 151 4.50 19.15 -4.97
N GLY A 152 5.23 19.29 -6.07
CA GLY A 152 6.69 19.44 -6.06
C GLY A 152 7.43 18.11 -5.89
N ALA A 153 8.58 18.15 -5.21
CA ALA A 153 9.43 16.97 -5.07
C ALA A 153 8.77 15.88 -4.21
N LYS A 154 8.87 14.61 -4.65
CA LYS A 154 8.42 13.46 -3.86
C LYS A 154 9.18 13.37 -2.53
N PRO A 155 8.53 12.90 -1.45
CA PRO A 155 9.17 12.78 -0.14
C PRO A 155 10.29 11.74 -0.14
N ASN A 156 11.35 11.98 0.63
CA ASN A 156 12.39 10.99 0.88
C ASN A 156 11.93 9.99 1.94
N LEU A 157 11.48 8.82 1.50
CA LEU A 157 10.98 7.76 2.39
C LEU A 157 12.05 6.78 2.86
N ARG A 158 13.29 6.89 2.38
CA ARG A 158 14.36 5.93 2.72
C ARG A 158 14.66 5.85 4.22
N PRO A 159 14.74 6.96 4.98
CA PRO A 159 15.00 6.89 6.42
C PRO A 159 13.93 6.08 7.16
N ILE A 160 12.68 6.19 6.71
CA ILE A 160 11.52 5.54 7.33
C ILE A 160 11.43 4.06 6.93
N LEU A 161 11.60 3.77 5.64
CA LEU A 161 11.36 2.44 5.06
C LEU A 161 12.60 1.54 5.04
N GLY A 162 13.80 2.09 5.25
CA GLY A 162 15.04 1.33 5.38
C GLY A 162 15.59 0.70 4.10
N SER A 163 14.87 0.76 2.98
CA SER A 163 15.23 0.08 1.73
C SER A 163 14.73 0.82 0.49
N ASP A 164 15.63 1.04 -0.48
CA ASP A 164 15.27 1.66 -1.77
C ASP A 164 14.23 0.86 -2.54
N ASP A 165 14.27 -0.47 -2.46
CA ASP A 165 13.31 -1.31 -3.17
C ASP A 165 11.89 -1.15 -2.63
N VAL A 166 11.75 -0.91 -1.32
CA VAL A 166 10.46 -0.63 -0.69
C VAL A 166 10.02 0.79 -1.04
N VAL A 167 10.94 1.78 -0.96
CA VAL A 167 10.67 3.17 -1.38
C VAL A 167 10.16 3.21 -2.82
N ARG A 168 10.84 2.50 -3.74
CA ARG A 168 10.45 2.40 -5.14
C ARG A 168 9.05 1.84 -5.29
N ARG A 169 8.72 0.75 -4.60
CA ARG A 169 7.37 0.15 -4.65
C ARG A 169 6.27 1.09 -4.16
N VAL A 170 6.58 1.92 -3.17
CA VAL A 170 5.65 2.91 -2.61
C VAL A 170 5.47 4.07 -3.58
N LEU A 171 6.54 4.67 -4.08
CA LEU A 171 6.49 5.90 -4.88
C LEU A 171 6.29 5.68 -6.38
N GLU A 172 6.63 4.50 -6.88
CA GLU A 172 6.53 4.11 -8.27
C GLU A 172 5.53 2.96 -8.42
N ARG A 173 4.77 3.00 -9.51
CA ARG A 173 4.00 1.84 -9.96
C ARG A 173 4.98 0.88 -10.63
N THR A 174 5.05 -0.35 -10.16
CA THR A 174 5.82 -1.37 -10.87
C THR A 174 5.13 -1.63 -12.22
N PRO A 175 5.81 -1.48 -13.37
CA PRO A 175 5.28 -1.98 -14.63
C PRO A 175 5.05 -3.48 -14.47
N LYS A 176 3.95 -4.01 -15.00
CA LYS A 176 3.78 -5.47 -15.01
C LYS A 176 4.98 -6.09 -15.74
N SER A 177 5.50 -7.20 -15.20
CA SER A 177 6.50 -8.03 -15.86
C SER A 177 5.99 -8.40 -17.26
N GLY A 178 6.52 -7.71 -18.28
CA GLY A 178 6.03 -7.72 -19.66
C GLY A 178 6.36 -6.43 -20.40
N GLU A 179 6.46 -5.30 -19.69
CA GLU A 179 6.89 -4.02 -20.26
C GLU A 179 8.34 -3.72 -19.85
N SER A 180 9.27 -4.37 -20.54
CA SER A 180 10.65 -3.90 -20.58
C SER A 180 10.65 -2.48 -21.19
N LYS A 181 11.03 -1.48 -20.39
CA LYS A 181 11.42 -0.16 -20.91
C LYS A 181 12.62 -0.37 -21.84
N ALA A 182 12.37 -0.44 -23.14
CA ALA A 182 13.39 -0.16 -24.14
C ALA A 182 13.61 1.36 -24.15
N ALA A 183 14.44 1.84 -23.22
CA ALA A 183 15.05 3.16 -23.34
C ALA A 183 16.36 3.02 -24.12
N SER A 184 16.28 3.40 -25.40
CA SER A 184 17.26 3.95 -26.38
C SER A 184 18.76 3.57 -26.30
N PRO A 185 19.49 3.50 -27.45
CA PRO A 185 19.93 4.75 -28.08
C PRO A 185 19.93 4.74 -29.62
N ARG A 186 19.43 5.82 -30.21
CA ARG A 186 20.17 6.76 -31.09
C ARG A 186 19.33 7.98 -31.39
#